data_AF-A0A7D9H1N9-F1
#
_entry.id   AF-A0A7D9H1N9-F1
#
_cell.length_a   1.000
_cell.length_b   1.000
_cell.length_c   1.000
_cell.angle_alpha   90.00
_cell.angle_beta   90.00
_cell.angle_gamma   90.00
#
_symmetry.space_group_name_H-M   'P 1'
#
loop_
_entity.id
_entity.type
_entity.pdbx_description
1 polymer ?
#
loop_
_entity_poly.entity_id
_entity_poly.type
_entity_poly.pdbx_seq_one_letter_code
_entity_poly.pdbx_strand_id
1 'polypeptide(L)'
;MQVFGLFKNIRIPVGIRFFSDRVSLRNTQECFPGKTDTIYPLKNILIPERLKVGVNTVLEDEIIRKLDEISPFMKGQVPVSKFPYIEMSDRRRVRYLPNVDEIKDRKGINEYIEKLTIYRYQSSAGDFINKTLLKIVQSVPEFLTKQSFLLIVLYFHFMVRDDLAGEIFKIMDKHTDVNHDVDFDNALLSVSLYNSNYIPRLKRLEKMKNNNTLANTNTWYYIFRVMHHISPKIKLLDMMNAFGISHKPILPSAIFCLSEVCTPEELLEYFERSGINENTMTPFQLNKLLRCYLKHERVNEAWSLINTKFEVNRKSLNGGSFVVFIDYFAGKRELYNCIAFNNLFPKRFNIKTTQFLAHEFLNQYLLHIPYFRNWNHLVHIMVYILTAESRNPTFLTRKTIDRLTAYAQLNGDENFKPTEYNNSDFLMRHKLFNNLRWPSDSVKSDFLPVGLDDQSTSFKEAASMVEIGLNKSNINPTDILGKRS
;
A
#
# COMPACT_ATOMS: atom_id res chain seq x y z
N MET A 1 -15.95 -0.08 -47.35
CA MET A 1 -16.70 1.19 -47.16
C MET A 1 -17.82 1.11 -46.11
N GLN A 2 -17.97 0.02 -45.32
CA GLN A 2 -19.06 -0.16 -44.34
C GLN A 2 -18.73 0.20 -42.87
N VAL A 3 -17.47 0.53 -42.54
CA VAL A 3 -17.06 0.83 -41.14
C VAL A 3 -17.49 2.23 -40.67
N PHE A 4 -17.69 3.18 -41.60
CA PHE A 4 -18.03 4.58 -41.27
C PHE A 4 -19.48 4.80 -40.81
N GLY A 5 -20.39 3.86 -41.08
CA GLY A 5 -21.81 3.97 -40.71
C GLY A 5 -22.13 3.60 -39.26
N LEU A 6 -21.31 2.75 -38.63
CA LEU A 6 -21.56 2.22 -37.28
C LEU A 6 -21.31 3.27 -36.18
N PHE A 7 -20.34 4.16 -36.35
CA PHE A 7 -20.02 5.19 -35.35
C PHE A 7 -20.99 6.37 -35.31
N LYS A 8 -21.79 6.60 -36.37
CA LYS A 8 -22.87 7.63 -36.35
C LYS A 8 -24.06 7.23 -35.47
N ASN A 9 -24.30 5.93 -35.28
CA ASN A 9 -25.41 5.43 -34.44
C ASN A 9 -24.99 5.11 -32.99
N ILE A 10 -23.70 5.11 -32.69
CA ILE A 10 -23.22 5.14 -31.31
C ILE A 10 -23.24 6.60 -30.84
N ARG A 11 -24.42 7.11 -30.43
CA ARG A 11 -24.47 8.34 -29.60
C ARG A 11 -23.77 8.05 -28.26
N ILE A 12 -22.46 8.28 -28.20
CA ILE A 12 -21.72 8.44 -26.95
C ILE A 12 -21.98 9.88 -26.51
N PRO A 13 -22.42 10.14 -25.27
CA PRO A 13 -22.65 11.51 -24.82
C PRO A 13 -21.33 12.30 -24.90
N VAL A 14 -21.31 13.29 -25.79
CA VAL A 14 -20.18 14.20 -25.98
C VAL A 14 -20.18 15.23 -24.85
N GLY A 15 -19.07 15.28 -24.11
CA GLY A 15 -18.57 16.48 -23.45
C GLY A 15 -19.34 16.99 -22.23
N ILE A 16 -18.88 16.61 -21.04
CA ILE A 16 -18.93 17.52 -19.87
C ILE A 16 -17.60 18.27 -19.87
N ARG A 17 -17.62 19.55 -20.28
CA ARG A 17 -16.52 20.49 -20.02
C ARG A 17 -16.42 20.68 -18.51
N PHE A 18 -15.36 20.17 -17.90
CA PHE A 18 -15.01 20.56 -16.54
C PHE A 18 -14.25 21.88 -16.58
N PHE A 19 -14.78 22.86 -15.86
CA PHE A 19 -14.19 24.18 -15.68
C PHE A 19 -12.74 24.06 -15.17
N SER A 20 -11.88 24.86 -15.79
CA SER A 20 -10.55 25.14 -15.29
C SER A 20 -10.66 25.77 -13.91
N ASP A 21 -9.91 25.25 -12.94
CA ASP A 21 -9.18 26.12 -12.03
C ASP A 21 -7.91 25.47 -11.48
N ARG A 22 -6.91 26.34 -11.38
CA ARG A 22 -5.49 26.10 -11.18
C ARG A 22 -5.20 25.34 -9.88
N VAL A 23 -4.58 24.15 -9.93
CA VAL A 23 -3.68 23.68 -8.86
C VAL A 23 -2.57 22.76 -9.39
N SER A 24 -1.35 23.33 -9.34
CA SER A 24 -0.01 22.76 -9.08
C SER A 24 0.27 21.26 -9.37
N LEU A 25 1.29 21.06 -10.21
CA LEU A 25 2.07 19.85 -10.37
C LEU A 25 2.53 19.29 -9.01
N ARG A 26 2.05 18.10 -8.64
CA ARG A 26 2.68 17.29 -7.58
C ARG A 26 3.02 15.92 -8.12
N ASN A 27 4.31 15.61 -7.99
CA ASN A 27 4.93 14.35 -8.35
C ASN A 27 4.23 13.17 -7.69
N THR A 28 4.24 12.09 -8.45
CA THR A 28 3.87 10.71 -8.13
C THR A 28 4.52 10.23 -6.83
N GLN A 29 3.74 10.16 -5.76
CA GLN A 29 3.95 9.17 -4.71
C GLN A 29 3.14 7.94 -5.08
N GLU A 30 3.83 6.89 -5.50
CA GLU A 30 3.34 5.52 -5.40
C GLU A 30 3.15 5.20 -3.91
N CYS A 31 1.97 5.49 -3.40
CA CYS A 31 1.48 4.89 -2.17
C CYS A 31 0.39 3.91 -2.56
N PHE A 32 0.73 2.63 -2.58
CA PHE A 32 -0.20 1.63 -2.11
C PHE A 32 -0.48 1.95 -0.64
N PRO A 33 -1.70 2.32 -0.24
CA PRO A 33 -2.10 2.09 1.13
C PRO A 33 -2.34 0.58 1.20
N GLY A 34 -1.32 -0.18 1.59
CA GLY A 34 -1.58 -1.32 2.44
C GLY A 34 -2.42 -0.78 3.59
N LYS A 35 -3.66 -1.23 3.70
CA LYS A 35 -4.52 -0.93 4.84
C LYS A 35 -3.72 -1.32 6.08
N THR A 36 -3.15 -0.34 6.77
CA THR A 36 -2.93 -0.47 8.20
C THR A 36 -4.32 -0.44 8.82
N ASP A 37 -4.61 -1.45 9.63
CA ASP A 37 -5.89 -1.65 10.30
C ASP A 37 -6.38 -0.36 10.95
N THR A 38 -7.23 0.37 10.23
CA THR A 38 -8.01 1.48 10.76
C THR A 38 -9.39 0.91 11.00
N ILE A 39 -9.61 0.48 12.24
CA ILE A 39 -10.95 0.22 12.76
C ILE A 39 -11.74 1.52 12.61
N TYR A 40 -12.68 1.55 11.67
CA TYR A 40 -13.75 2.54 11.64
C TYR A 40 -14.99 1.92 12.31
N PRO A 41 -15.73 2.69 13.14
CA PRO A 41 -16.88 2.17 13.85
C PRO A 41 -18.08 2.14 12.89
N LEU A 42 -18.59 0.94 12.61
CA LEU A 42 -19.94 0.78 12.05
C LEU A 42 -20.90 0.39 13.17
N LYS A 43 -21.92 1.24 13.35
CA LYS A 43 -23.14 0.91 14.08
C LYS A 43 -23.74 -0.37 13.49
N ASN A 44 -24.27 -1.21 14.37
CA ASN A 44 -24.98 -2.48 14.14
C ASN A 44 -24.07 -3.70 13.93
N ILE A 45 -23.43 -4.14 15.03
CA ILE A 45 -22.85 -5.48 15.14
C ILE A 45 -23.91 -6.40 15.75
N LEU A 46 -24.45 -7.30 14.93
CA LEU A 46 -24.73 -8.65 15.39
C LEU A 46 -23.58 -9.52 14.88
N ILE A 47 -22.93 -10.20 15.84
CA ILE A 47 -21.79 -11.12 15.76
C ILE A 47 -20.39 -10.45 15.76
N PRO A 48 -19.63 -10.54 16.89
CA PRO A 48 -18.29 -9.94 17.03
C PRO A 48 -17.23 -10.54 16.10
N GLU A 49 -16.52 -9.68 15.37
CA GLU A 49 -15.45 -10.05 14.41
C GLU A 49 -14.17 -10.63 15.03
N ARG A 50 -14.03 -10.67 16.35
CA ARG A 50 -12.83 -11.23 17.00
C ARG A 50 -12.72 -12.76 16.97
N LEU A 51 -13.72 -13.45 16.41
CA LEU A 51 -13.65 -14.90 16.12
C LEU A 51 -13.23 -15.23 14.67
N LYS A 52 -12.93 -14.24 13.80
CA LYS A 52 -12.67 -14.47 12.37
C LYS A 52 -11.20 -14.76 11.98
N VAL A 53 -10.23 -14.66 12.90
CA VAL A 53 -8.83 -14.94 12.55
C VAL A 53 -8.64 -16.40 12.13
N GLY A 54 -9.32 -17.35 12.79
CA GLY A 54 -9.26 -18.77 12.42
C GLY A 54 -10.13 -19.15 11.21
N VAL A 55 -11.28 -18.50 11.00
CA VAL A 55 -12.20 -18.85 9.90
C VAL A 55 -11.63 -18.43 8.55
N ASN A 56 -10.98 -17.25 8.48
CA ASN A 56 -10.41 -16.77 7.24
C ASN A 56 -9.16 -17.58 6.82
N THR A 57 -8.30 -17.96 7.77
CA THR A 57 -7.11 -18.78 7.46
C THR A 57 -7.49 -20.18 6.97
N VAL A 58 -8.53 -20.80 7.53
CA VAL A 58 -9.04 -22.11 7.06
C VAL A 58 -9.53 -22.02 5.61
N LEU A 59 -10.19 -20.92 5.22
CA LEU A 59 -10.63 -20.72 3.84
C LEU A 59 -9.46 -20.46 2.88
N GLU A 60 -8.40 -19.78 3.32
CA GLU A 60 -7.18 -19.58 2.53
C GLU A 60 -6.44 -20.90 2.31
N ASP A 61 -6.30 -21.74 3.34
CA ASP A 61 -5.72 -23.08 3.21
C ASP A 61 -6.53 -23.96 2.24
N GLU A 62 -7.86 -23.89 2.31
CA GLU A 62 -8.73 -24.60 1.36
C GLU A 62 -8.59 -24.05 -0.07
N ILE A 63 -8.38 -22.74 -0.26
CA ILE A 63 -8.05 -22.17 -1.57
C ILE A 63 -6.74 -22.74 -2.10
N ILE A 64 -5.70 -22.78 -1.25
CA ILE A 64 -4.39 -23.33 -1.64
C ILE A 64 -4.53 -24.80 -2.02
N ARG A 65 -5.26 -25.59 -1.23
CA ARG A 65 -5.53 -27.00 -1.50
C ARG A 65 -6.23 -27.19 -2.85
N LYS A 66 -7.27 -26.41 -3.14
CA LYS A 66 -7.99 -26.48 -4.43
C LYS A 66 -7.13 -26.01 -5.60
N LEU A 67 -6.27 -25.01 -5.41
CA LEU A 67 -5.32 -24.58 -6.42
C LEU A 67 -4.33 -25.71 -6.77
N ASP A 68 -3.87 -26.43 -5.76
CA ASP A 68 -2.97 -27.58 -5.91
C ASP A 68 -3.64 -28.71 -6.71
N GLU A 69 -4.91 -29.03 -6.40
CA GLU A 69 -5.69 -30.06 -7.10
C GLU A 69 -5.85 -29.82 -8.61
N ILE A 70 -5.88 -28.56 -9.05
CA ILE A 70 -6.05 -28.18 -10.46
C ILE A 70 -4.71 -27.81 -11.13
N SER A 71 -3.60 -27.89 -10.40
CA SER A 71 -2.28 -27.60 -10.94
C SER A 71 -1.70 -28.88 -11.57
N PRO A 72 -1.30 -28.85 -12.85
CA PRO A 72 -0.85 -30.04 -13.54
C PRO A 72 0.47 -30.55 -12.96
N PHE A 73 0.40 -31.63 -12.17
CA PHE A 73 1.56 -32.27 -11.56
C PHE A 73 2.43 -33.04 -12.55
N MET A 74 1.93 -33.35 -13.75
CA MET A 74 2.69 -34.11 -14.73
C MET A 74 3.74 -33.21 -15.42
N LYS A 75 5.00 -33.38 -14.98
CA LYS A 75 6.25 -32.74 -15.44
C LYS A 75 6.73 -31.50 -14.66
N GLY A 76 6.16 -31.23 -13.48
CA GLY A 76 6.76 -30.30 -12.52
C GLY A 76 6.78 -28.82 -12.91
N GLN A 77 5.96 -28.40 -13.89
CA GLN A 77 5.84 -27.00 -14.28
C GLN A 77 4.39 -26.64 -14.62
N VAL A 78 3.89 -25.57 -13.97
CA VAL A 78 2.59 -24.99 -14.29
C VAL A 78 2.69 -24.24 -15.63
N PRO A 79 1.75 -24.44 -16.58
CA PRO A 79 1.76 -23.76 -17.87
C PRO A 79 1.84 -22.25 -17.73
N VAL A 80 2.72 -21.63 -18.51
CA VAL A 80 2.82 -20.17 -18.58
C VAL A 80 1.57 -19.61 -19.26
N SER A 81 0.90 -18.65 -18.62
CA SER A 81 -0.23 -17.96 -19.27
C SER A 81 0.24 -17.23 -20.52
N LYS A 82 -0.54 -17.32 -21.60
CA LYS A 82 -0.30 -16.57 -22.84
C LYS A 82 -0.58 -15.07 -22.66
N PHE A 83 -1.24 -14.69 -21.57
CA PHE A 83 -1.59 -13.32 -21.28
C PHE A 83 -0.72 -12.74 -20.16
N PRO A 84 -0.25 -11.50 -20.29
CA PRO A 84 0.50 -10.86 -19.23
C PRO A 84 -0.38 -10.77 -17.98
N TYR A 85 0.23 -11.00 -16.83
CA TYR A 85 -0.40 -10.74 -15.55
C TYR A 85 -0.70 -9.24 -15.41
N ILE A 86 -1.96 -8.88 -15.12
CA ILE A 86 -2.35 -7.49 -14.92
C ILE A 86 -3.20 -7.37 -13.67
N GLU A 87 -2.69 -6.63 -12.69
CA GLU A 87 -3.41 -6.34 -11.46
C GLU A 87 -4.06 -4.96 -11.54
N MET A 88 -5.39 -4.93 -11.50
CA MET A 88 -6.16 -3.68 -11.48
C MET A 88 -5.79 -2.78 -10.32
N SER A 89 -5.38 -3.39 -9.19
CA SER A 89 -4.97 -2.65 -8.02
C SER A 89 -3.66 -1.87 -8.18
N ASP A 90 -2.86 -2.20 -9.20
CA ASP A 90 -1.52 -1.67 -9.41
C ASP A 90 -1.45 -0.68 -10.59
N ARG A 91 -2.57 -0.40 -11.24
CA ARG A 91 -2.65 0.45 -12.45
C ARG A 91 -2.36 1.93 -12.15
N ARG A 92 -1.66 2.60 -13.07
CA ARG A 92 -1.35 4.03 -12.99
C ARG A 92 -2.63 4.86 -13.05
N ARG A 93 -2.71 5.92 -12.24
CA ARG A 93 -3.80 6.91 -12.30
C ARG A 93 -3.57 7.90 -13.45
N VAL A 94 -4.62 8.15 -14.23
CA VAL A 94 -4.64 9.16 -15.28
C VAL A 94 -5.83 10.11 -15.08
N ARG A 95 -5.68 11.36 -15.50
CA ARG A 95 -6.71 12.40 -15.27
C ARG A 95 -7.80 12.42 -16.33
N TYR A 96 -7.45 12.07 -17.57
CA TYR A 96 -8.30 12.25 -18.73
C TYR A 96 -8.63 10.90 -19.36
N LEU A 97 -9.90 10.73 -19.73
CA LEU A 97 -10.34 9.61 -20.54
C LEU A 97 -9.69 9.67 -21.93
N PRO A 98 -9.42 8.51 -22.57
CA PRO A 98 -8.96 8.48 -23.95
C PRO A 98 -9.98 9.13 -24.90
N ASN A 99 -9.51 9.74 -25.99
CA ASN A 99 -10.40 10.36 -26.97
C ASN A 99 -11.06 9.31 -27.87
N VAL A 100 -12.35 9.47 -28.14
CA VAL A 100 -13.15 8.57 -29.00
C VAL A 100 -12.89 8.83 -30.48
N ASP A 101 -12.59 10.09 -30.85
CA ASP A 101 -12.44 10.51 -32.25
C ASP A 101 -11.24 9.86 -32.98
N GLU A 102 -10.37 9.17 -32.22
CA GLU A 102 -9.21 8.45 -32.73
C GLU A 102 -9.55 7.04 -33.26
N ILE A 103 -10.76 6.55 -33.02
CA ILE A 103 -11.17 5.19 -33.41
C ILE A 103 -11.58 5.16 -34.89
N LYS A 104 -10.73 4.58 -35.74
CA LYS A 104 -10.95 4.52 -37.20
C LYS A 104 -11.24 3.12 -37.73
N ASP A 105 -10.90 2.09 -36.96
CA ASP A 105 -10.96 0.69 -37.38
C ASP A 105 -11.11 -0.28 -36.18
N ARG A 106 -11.09 -1.59 -36.47
CA ARG A 106 -11.16 -2.65 -35.45
C ARG A 106 -10.01 -2.57 -34.45
N LYS A 107 -8.81 -2.22 -34.91
CA LYS A 107 -7.63 -2.08 -34.06
C LYS A 107 -7.82 -0.94 -33.05
N GLY A 108 -8.29 0.22 -33.52
CA GLY A 108 -8.61 1.36 -32.68
C GLY A 108 -9.65 1.07 -31.59
N ILE A 109 -10.65 0.22 -31.86
CA ILE A 109 -11.62 -0.20 -30.84
C ILE A 109 -10.93 -0.97 -29.71
N ASN A 110 -10.07 -1.94 -30.05
CA ASN A 110 -9.36 -2.76 -29.06
C ASN A 110 -8.35 -1.92 -28.25
N GLU A 111 -7.62 -1.00 -28.90
CA GLU A 111 -6.72 -0.05 -28.22
C GLU A 111 -7.48 0.91 -27.29
N TYR A 112 -8.69 1.31 -27.66
CA TYR A 112 -9.53 2.16 -26.83
C TYR A 112 -10.02 1.42 -25.59
N ILE A 113 -10.46 0.16 -25.71
CA ILE A 113 -10.81 -0.71 -24.58
C ILE A 113 -9.60 -0.89 -23.66
N GLU A 114 -8.42 -1.14 -24.24
CA GLU A 114 -7.19 -1.25 -23.48
C GLU A 114 -6.95 0.02 -22.67
N LYS A 115 -6.91 1.21 -23.29
CA LYS A 115 -6.75 2.49 -22.58
C LYS A 115 -7.80 2.69 -21.48
N LEU A 116 -9.07 2.38 -21.75
CA LEU A 116 -10.15 2.53 -20.76
C LEU A 116 -10.00 1.61 -19.55
N THR A 117 -9.37 0.45 -19.73
CA THR A 117 -9.26 -0.54 -18.65
C THR A 117 -7.91 -0.40 -17.95
N ILE A 118 -6.78 -0.33 -18.65
CA ILE A 118 -5.41 -0.43 -18.06
C ILE A 118 -5.00 0.73 -17.16
N TYR A 119 -5.78 1.82 -17.12
CA TYR A 119 -5.56 2.94 -16.23
C TYR A 119 -6.66 3.09 -15.19
N ARG A 120 -6.30 3.75 -14.08
CA ARG A 120 -7.27 4.18 -13.06
C ARG A 120 -7.71 5.61 -13.33
N TYR A 121 -9.02 5.80 -13.42
CA TYR A 121 -9.65 7.10 -13.61
C TYR A 121 -10.27 7.61 -12.30
N GLN A 122 -10.72 8.86 -12.30
CA GLN A 122 -11.51 9.39 -11.19
C GLN A 122 -12.80 8.58 -11.03
N SER A 123 -13.29 8.44 -9.79
CA SER A 123 -14.49 7.66 -9.48
C SER A 123 -15.73 8.10 -10.26
N SER A 124 -15.85 9.41 -10.53
CA SER A 124 -16.92 10.00 -11.35
C SER A 124 -16.95 9.49 -12.80
N ALA A 125 -15.84 8.98 -13.33
CA ALA A 125 -15.77 8.40 -14.67
C ALA A 125 -16.30 6.96 -14.73
N GLY A 126 -16.49 6.29 -13.60
CA GLY A 126 -16.84 4.87 -13.55
C GLY A 126 -18.10 4.51 -14.33
N ASP A 127 -19.19 5.26 -14.15
CA ASP A 127 -20.46 5.01 -14.86
C ASP A 127 -20.34 5.20 -16.37
N PHE A 128 -19.55 6.19 -16.80
CA PHE A 128 -19.29 6.43 -18.21
C PHE A 128 -18.51 5.25 -18.82
N ILE A 129 -17.45 4.80 -18.14
CA ILE A 129 -16.63 3.66 -18.61
C ILE A 129 -17.51 2.41 -18.67
N ASN A 130 -18.30 2.12 -17.63
CA ASN A 130 -19.20 0.96 -17.58
C ASN A 130 -20.15 0.93 -18.80
N LYS A 131 -20.86 2.05 -19.03
CA LYS A 131 -21.79 2.18 -20.16
C LYS A 131 -21.09 2.07 -21.50
N THR A 132 -19.89 2.64 -21.61
CA THR A 132 -19.11 2.63 -22.86
C THR A 132 -18.64 1.22 -23.20
N LEU A 133 -18.04 0.50 -22.25
CA LEU A 133 -17.60 -0.88 -22.46
C LEU A 133 -18.76 -1.80 -22.82
N LEU A 134 -19.88 -1.70 -22.10
CA LEU A 134 -21.07 -2.51 -22.39
C LEU A 134 -21.62 -2.20 -23.80
N LYS A 135 -21.71 -0.92 -24.16
CA LYS A 135 -22.20 -0.51 -25.48
C LYS A 135 -21.30 -1.03 -26.60
N ILE A 136 -19.97 -0.99 -26.43
CA ILE A 136 -19.03 -1.54 -27.42
C ILE A 136 -19.28 -3.04 -27.60
N VAL A 137 -19.35 -3.80 -26.50
CA VAL A 137 -19.59 -5.25 -26.55
C VAL A 137 -20.93 -5.60 -27.19
N GLN A 138 -21.98 -4.83 -26.90
CA GLN A 138 -23.31 -5.05 -27.51
C GLN A 138 -23.36 -4.66 -29.00
N SER A 139 -22.57 -3.67 -29.43
CA SER A 139 -22.68 -3.11 -30.78
C SER A 139 -21.80 -3.82 -31.80
N VAL A 140 -20.62 -4.28 -31.39
CA VAL A 140 -19.58 -4.84 -32.27
C VAL A 140 -18.80 -6.00 -31.63
N PRO A 141 -19.47 -7.01 -31.04
CA PRO A 141 -18.79 -8.11 -30.34
C PRO A 141 -17.78 -8.85 -31.23
N GLU A 142 -18.08 -9.01 -32.52
CA GLU A 142 -17.25 -9.72 -33.50
C GLU A 142 -15.95 -8.97 -33.87
N PHE A 143 -15.80 -7.70 -33.45
CA PHE A 143 -14.56 -6.93 -33.65
C PHE A 143 -13.63 -6.99 -32.44
N LEU A 144 -14.07 -7.61 -31.35
CA LEU A 144 -13.31 -7.68 -30.11
C LEU A 144 -12.41 -8.91 -30.11
N THR A 145 -11.15 -8.70 -29.73
CA THR A 145 -10.22 -9.79 -29.46
C THR A 145 -10.53 -10.44 -28.11
N LYS A 146 -10.06 -11.68 -27.90
CA LYS A 146 -10.07 -12.32 -26.58
C LYS A 146 -9.47 -11.41 -25.49
N GLN A 147 -8.39 -10.70 -25.81
CA GLN A 147 -7.75 -9.75 -24.88
C GLN A 147 -8.70 -8.63 -24.45
N SER A 148 -9.47 -8.07 -25.37
CA SER A 148 -10.46 -7.03 -25.05
C SER A 148 -11.57 -7.56 -24.16
N PHE A 149 -12.10 -8.75 -24.43
CA PHE A 149 -13.07 -9.38 -23.54
C PHE A 149 -12.50 -9.62 -22.14
N LEU A 150 -11.27 -10.16 -22.04
CA LEU A 150 -10.59 -10.36 -20.76
C LEU A 150 -10.43 -9.06 -19.97
N LEU A 151 -9.96 -7.99 -20.61
CA LEU A 151 -9.78 -6.69 -19.96
C LEU A 151 -11.09 -6.10 -19.46
N ILE A 152 -12.18 -6.27 -20.21
CA ILE A 152 -13.52 -5.82 -19.82
C ILE A 152 -14.04 -6.64 -18.63
N VAL A 153 -13.93 -7.97 -18.67
CA VAL A 153 -14.35 -8.85 -17.57
C VAL A 153 -13.57 -8.54 -16.30
N LEU A 154 -12.24 -8.41 -16.40
CA LEU A 154 -11.38 -8.04 -15.27
C LEU A 154 -11.79 -6.67 -14.69
N TYR A 155 -12.16 -5.70 -15.55
CA TYR A 155 -12.63 -4.38 -15.13
C TYR A 155 -13.93 -4.47 -14.34
N PHE A 156 -14.94 -5.17 -14.88
CA PHE A 156 -16.20 -5.31 -14.19
C PHE A 156 -16.06 -6.11 -12.89
N HIS A 157 -15.27 -7.18 -12.87
CA HIS A 157 -14.98 -7.92 -11.65
C HIS A 157 -14.33 -7.03 -10.59
N PHE A 158 -13.30 -6.26 -10.97
CA PHE A 158 -12.63 -5.34 -10.06
C PHE A 158 -13.60 -4.32 -9.46
N MET A 159 -14.55 -3.83 -10.25
CA MET A 159 -15.58 -2.87 -9.83
C MET A 159 -16.78 -3.51 -9.10
N VAL A 160 -16.73 -4.82 -8.79
CA VAL A 160 -17.82 -5.59 -8.17
C VAL A 160 -19.11 -5.56 -9.01
N ARG A 161 -18.94 -5.60 -10.32
CA ARG A 161 -20.02 -5.66 -11.32
C ARG A 161 -20.02 -7.03 -12.01
N ASP A 162 -20.02 -8.08 -11.19
CA ASP A 162 -20.07 -9.47 -11.68
C ASP A 162 -21.35 -9.76 -12.49
N ASP A 163 -22.43 -8.97 -12.26
CA ASP A 163 -23.63 -8.94 -13.09
C ASP A 163 -23.30 -8.60 -14.56
N LEU A 164 -22.54 -7.53 -14.76
CA LEU A 164 -22.12 -7.08 -16.09
C LEU A 164 -21.11 -8.05 -16.70
N ALA A 165 -20.17 -8.57 -15.91
CA ALA A 165 -19.25 -9.61 -16.39
C ALA A 165 -20.03 -10.83 -16.92
N GLY A 166 -21.10 -11.24 -16.22
CA GLY A 166 -22.02 -12.28 -16.68
C GLY A 166 -22.72 -11.95 -18.01
N GLU A 167 -23.11 -10.70 -18.22
CA GLU A 167 -23.67 -10.23 -19.50
C GLU A 167 -22.63 -10.28 -20.63
N ILE A 168 -21.38 -9.87 -20.35
CA ILE A 168 -20.29 -9.94 -21.33
C ILE A 168 -20.06 -11.38 -21.81
N PHE A 169 -20.08 -12.36 -20.90
CA PHE A 169 -19.96 -13.78 -21.27
C PHE A 169 -21.09 -14.21 -22.21
N LYS A 170 -22.35 -13.87 -21.90
CA LYS A 170 -23.50 -14.23 -22.76
C LYS A 170 -23.38 -13.66 -24.17
N ILE A 171 -22.90 -12.42 -24.29
CA ILE A 171 -22.70 -11.78 -25.60
C ILE A 171 -21.54 -12.43 -26.34
N MET A 172 -20.42 -12.67 -25.66
CA MET A 172 -19.25 -13.34 -26.23
C MET A 172 -19.61 -14.73 -26.77
N ASP A 173 -20.26 -15.57 -25.96
CA ASP A 173 -20.63 -16.95 -26.32
C ASP A 173 -21.63 -16.99 -27.48
N LYS A 174 -22.51 -15.99 -27.60
CA LYS A 174 -23.56 -15.94 -28.63
C LYS A 174 -23.06 -15.38 -29.97
N HIS A 175 -22.08 -14.48 -29.95
CA HIS A 175 -21.73 -13.67 -31.12
C HIS A 175 -20.28 -13.86 -31.61
N THR A 176 -19.47 -14.67 -30.93
CA THR A 176 -18.05 -14.85 -31.27
C THR A 176 -17.59 -16.29 -31.08
N ASP A 177 -16.45 -16.65 -31.69
CA ASP A 177 -15.79 -17.94 -31.48
C ASP A 177 -14.81 -17.95 -30.29
N VAL A 178 -14.87 -16.92 -29.43
CA VAL A 178 -13.99 -16.81 -28.27
C VAL A 178 -14.46 -17.77 -27.18
N ASN A 179 -13.66 -18.80 -26.92
CA ASN A 179 -13.98 -19.80 -25.89
C ASN A 179 -13.69 -19.27 -24.48
N HIS A 180 -14.56 -19.63 -23.53
CA HIS A 180 -14.31 -19.48 -22.11
C HIS A 180 -13.24 -20.49 -21.68
N ASP A 181 -12.06 -19.99 -21.33
CA ASP A 181 -10.96 -20.80 -20.81
C ASP A 181 -10.40 -20.22 -19.50
N VAL A 182 -9.29 -20.82 -19.04
CA VAL A 182 -8.62 -20.48 -17.77
C VAL A 182 -8.35 -18.98 -17.61
N ASP A 183 -8.15 -18.21 -18.67
CA ASP A 183 -7.85 -16.79 -18.54
C ASP A 183 -9.07 -15.98 -18.07
N PHE A 184 -10.29 -16.40 -18.45
CA PHE A 184 -11.52 -15.81 -17.97
C PHE A 184 -11.84 -16.23 -16.52
N ASP A 185 -11.53 -17.47 -16.14
CA ASP A 185 -11.61 -17.88 -14.74
C ASP A 185 -10.61 -17.08 -13.87
N ASN A 186 -9.39 -16.89 -14.36
CA ASN A 186 -8.37 -16.06 -13.72
C ASN A 186 -8.83 -14.62 -13.48
N ALA A 187 -9.51 -14.01 -14.47
CA ALA A 187 -10.04 -12.66 -14.31
C ALA A 187 -11.03 -12.55 -13.13
N LEU A 188 -11.81 -13.60 -12.88
CA LEU A 188 -12.79 -13.68 -11.79
C LEU A 188 -12.19 -14.18 -10.46
N LEU A 189 -10.95 -14.67 -10.47
CA LEU A 189 -10.17 -14.97 -9.27
C LEU A 189 -9.41 -13.73 -8.75
N SER A 190 -9.20 -12.73 -9.61
CA SER A 190 -8.43 -11.51 -9.32
C SER A 190 -9.01 -10.68 -8.15
N VAL A 191 -8.25 -9.69 -7.67
CA VAL A 191 -8.70 -8.79 -6.61
C VAL A 191 -9.91 -7.98 -7.08
N SER A 192 -10.89 -7.77 -6.19
CA SER A 192 -12.01 -6.85 -6.41
C SER A 192 -12.11 -5.80 -5.32
N LEU A 193 -12.69 -4.65 -5.66
CA LEU A 193 -12.88 -3.55 -4.73
C LEU A 193 -13.77 -4.00 -3.57
N TYR A 194 -13.30 -3.84 -2.34
CA TYR A 194 -14.10 -4.07 -1.13
C TYR A 194 -14.59 -5.51 -0.87
N ASN A 195 -14.19 -6.51 -1.66
CA ASN A 195 -14.59 -7.91 -1.44
C ASN A 195 -13.48 -8.73 -0.78
N SER A 196 -13.65 -9.01 0.51
CA SER A 196 -12.78 -9.89 1.30
C SER A 196 -13.31 -11.33 1.41
N ASN A 197 -14.36 -11.69 0.65
CA ASN A 197 -14.96 -13.02 0.73
C ASN A 197 -14.23 -14.02 -0.17
N TYR A 198 -13.82 -15.14 0.42
CA TYR A 198 -13.16 -16.26 -0.27
C TYR A 198 -14.13 -17.24 -0.93
N ILE A 199 -15.40 -17.28 -0.51
CA ILE A 199 -16.40 -18.24 -1.01
C ILE A 199 -16.58 -18.20 -2.54
N PRO A 200 -16.70 -17.04 -3.21
CA PRO A 200 -16.79 -17.00 -4.67
C PRO A 200 -15.59 -17.61 -5.37
N ARG A 201 -14.38 -17.42 -4.80
CA ARG A 201 -13.13 -17.96 -5.35
C ARG A 201 -13.03 -19.47 -5.17
N LEU A 202 -13.44 -19.97 -4.00
CA LEU A 202 -13.53 -21.41 -3.75
C LEU A 202 -14.49 -22.10 -4.72
N LYS A 203 -15.69 -21.53 -4.92
CA LYS A 203 -16.66 -22.05 -5.91
C LYS A 203 -16.11 -22.03 -7.33
N ARG A 204 -15.31 -21.01 -7.66
CA ARG A 204 -14.65 -20.88 -8.97
C ARG A 204 -13.59 -21.96 -9.17
N LEU A 205 -12.70 -22.17 -8.21
CA LEU A 205 -11.68 -23.23 -8.27
C LEU A 205 -12.33 -24.62 -8.35
N GLU A 206 -13.41 -24.85 -7.61
CA GLU A 206 -14.20 -26.09 -7.70
C GLU A 206 -14.80 -26.28 -9.10
N LYS A 207 -15.34 -25.22 -9.70
CA LYS A 207 -15.84 -25.27 -11.08
C LYS A 207 -14.72 -25.58 -12.07
N MET A 208 -13.54 -25.00 -11.91
CA MET A 208 -12.38 -25.29 -12.76
C MET A 208 -12.00 -26.77 -12.68
N LYS A 209 -11.95 -27.33 -11.47
CA LYS A 209 -11.72 -28.77 -11.24
C LYS A 209 -12.75 -29.63 -11.97
N ASN A 210 -14.04 -29.36 -11.75
CA ASN A 210 -15.13 -30.12 -12.36
C ASN A 210 -15.14 -30.04 -13.89
N ASN A 211 -14.62 -28.94 -14.46
CA ASN A 211 -14.50 -28.72 -15.89
C ASN A 211 -13.15 -29.18 -16.47
N ASN A 212 -12.28 -29.82 -15.68
CA ASN A 212 -10.90 -30.17 -16.05
C ASN A 212 -10.08 -28.98 -16.60
N THR A 213 -10.37 -27.78 -16.10
CA THR A 213 -9.62 -26.56 -16.43
C THR A 213 -8.41 -26.45 -15.52
N LEU A 214 -7.22 -26.62 -16.10
CA LEU A 214 -5.96 -26.60 -15.36
C LEU A 214 -5.52 -25.17 -15.04
N ALA A 215 -4.91 -24.98 -13.88
CA ALA A 215 -4.29 -23.71 -13.50
C ALA A 215 -3.10 -23.38 -14.41
N ASN A 216 -2.91 -22.09 -14.65
CA ASN A 216 -1.71 -21.54 -15.29
C ASN A 216 -1.02 -20.54 -14.35
N THR A 217 0.12 -19.98 -14.74
CA THR A 217 0.87 -19.04 -13.88
C THR A 217 0.05 -17.84 -13.40
N ASN A 218 -0.93 -17.35 -14.18
CA ASN A 218 -1.78 -16.23 -13.77
C ASN A 218 -2.78 -16.65 -12.68
N THR A 219 -3.26 -17.90 -12.68
CA THR A 219 -4.08 -18.45 -11.59
C THR A 219 -3.35 -18.29 -10.26
N TRP A 220 -2.07 -18.68 -10.23
CA TRP A 220 -1.21 -18.55 -9.05
C TRP A 220 -1.01 -17.11 -8.60
N TYR A 221 -0.71 -16.19 -9.53
CA TYR A 221 -0.52 -14.78 -9.17
C TYR A 221 -1.78 -14.12 -8.60
N TYR A 222 -2.95 -14.38 -9.19
CA TYR A 222 -4.21 -13.84 -8.67
C TYR A 222 -4.57 -14.42 -7.30
N ILE A 223 -4.40 -15.73 -7.10
CA ILE A 223 -4.61 -16.36 -5.80
C ILE A 223 -3.65 -15.81 -4.75
N PHE A 224 -2.36 -15.67 -5.07
CA PHE A 224 -1.38 -15.08 -4.16
C PHE A 224 -1.78 -13.65 -3.71
N ARG A 225 -2.29 -12.83 -4.63
CA ARG A 225 -2.67 -11.44 -4.32
C ARG A 225 -3.89 -11.31 -3.42
N VAL A 226 -4.85 -12.22 -3.53
CA VAL A 226 -6.09 -12.17 -2.74
C VAL A 226 -5.93 -12.75 -1.34
N MET A 227 -4.84 -13.46 -1.07
CA MET A 227 -4.51 -13.85 0.31
C MET A 227 -4.35 -12.61 1.19
N HIS A 228 -4.89 -12.67 2.39
CA HIS A 228 -4.79 -11.62 3.39
C HIS A 228 -3.64 -11.91 4.36
N HIS A 229 -3.50 -13.15 4.81
CA HIS A 229 -2.50 -13.51 5.82
C HIS A 229 -1.12 -13.80 5.20
N ILE A 230 -0.07 -13.51 5.97
CA ILE A 230 1.32 -13.70 5.54
C ILE A 230 1.65 -15.19 5.40
N SER A 231 1.23 -16.04 6.35
CA SER A 231 1.57 -17.47 6.33
C SER A 231 1.11 -18.19 5.03
N PRO A 232 -0.16 -18.08 4.59
CA PRO A 232 -0.61 -18.62 3.30
C PRO A 232 0.14 -18.05 2.10
N LYS A 233 0.55 -16.78 2.13
CA LYS A 233 1.38 -16.18 1.07
C LYS A 233 2.77 -16.80 1.02
N ILE A 234 3.41 -17.04 2.15
CA ILE A 234 4.72 -17.70 2.20
C ILE A 234 4.60 -19.13 1.64
N LYS A 235 3.60 -19.90 2.10
CA LYS A 235 3.31 -21.23 1.56
C LYS A 235 3.12 -21.22 0.04
N LEU A 236 2.40 -20.24 -0.50
CA LEU A 236 2.26 -20.07 -1.95
C LEU A 236 3.58 -19.75 -2.65
N LEU A 237 4.45 -18.89 -2.09
CA LEU A 237 5.77 -18.60 -2.67
C LEU A 237 6.66 -19.85 -2.71
N ASP A 238 6.61 -20.67 -1.66
CA ASP A 238 7.37 -21.94 -1.61
C ASP A 238 6.87 -22.92 -2.67
N MET A 239 5.54 -23.06 -2.81
CA MET A 239 4.93 -23.88 -3.86
C MET A 239 5.23 -23.35 -5.27
N MET A 240 5.18 -22.03 -5.46
CA MET A 240 5.53 -21.39 -6.73
C MET A 240 6.98 -21.68 -7.13
N ASN A 241 7.92 -21.61 -6.19
CA ASN A 241 9.31 -22.02 -6.41
C ASN A 241 9.40 -23.50 -6.81
N ALA A 242 8.73 -24.39 -6.09
CA ALA A 242 8.73 -25.82 -6.38
C ALA A 242 8.15 -26.15 -7.76
N PHE A 243 7.21 -25.34 -8.24
CA PHE A 243 6.57 -25.48 -9.55
C PHE A 243 7.23 -24.66 -10.67
N GLY A 244 8.38 -24.03 -10.41
CA GLY A 244 9.12 -23.24 -11.39
C GLY A 244 8.39 -21.96 -11.84
N ILE A 245 7.48 -21.43 -11.02
CA ILE A 245 6.70 -20.23 -11.32
C ILE A 245 7.51 -19.00 -10.90
N SER A 246 7.78 -18.11 -11.86
CA SER A 246 8.55 -16.89 -11.59
C SER A 246 7.80 -15.93 -10.65
N HIS A 247 8.48 -15.42 -9.63
CA HIS A 247 7.90 -14.38 -8.75
C HIS A 247 7.90 -12.97 -9.36
N LYS A 248 8.52 -12.77 -10.53
CA LYS A 248 8.71 -11.44 -11.14
C LYS A 248 7.39 -10.63 -11.25
N PRO A 249 6.25 -11.19 -11.65
CA PRO A 249 4.99 -10.43 -11.77
C PRO A 249 4.40 -9.97 -10.44
N ILE A 250 4.74 -10.62 -9.33
CA ILE A 250 4.24 -10.34 -7.98
C ILE A 250 5.33 -9.81 -7.04
N LEU A 251 6.50 -9.47 -7.59
CA LEU A 251 7.72 -9.20 -6.83
C LEU A 251 7.54 -8.15 -5.71
N PRO A 252 6.89 -6.98 -5.92
CA PRO A 252 6.67 -6.03 -4.83
C PRO A 252 5.87 -6.63 -3.65
N SER A 253 4.92 -7.52 -3.96
CA SER A 253 4.07 -8.16 -2.97
C SER A 253 4.78 -9.29 -2.25
N ALA A 254 5.56 -10.09 -2.98
CA ALA A 254 6.40 -11.13 -2.41
C ALA A 254 7.43 -10.53 -1.44
N ILE A 255 8.13 -9.46 -1.86
CA ILE A 255 9.07 -8.72 -1.01
C ILE A 255 8.38 -8.17 0.23
N PHE A 256 7.18 -7.60 0.09
CA PHE A 256 6.41 -7.13 1.23
C PHE A 256 6.19 -8.25 2.27
N CYS A 257 5.84 -9.46 1.84
CA CYS A 257 5.57 -10.58 2.74
C CYS A 257 6.84 -11.17 3.33
N LEU A 258 7.85 -11.40 2.51
CA LEU A 258 9.13 -11.98 2.92
C LEU A 258 9.85 -11.08 3.94
N SER A 259 9.79 -9.75 3.78
CA SER A 259 10.39 -8.83 4.76
C SER A 259 9.82 -8.94 6.17
N GLU A 260 8.61 -9.49 6.33
CA GLU A 260 7.98 -9.65 7.63
C GLU A 260 8.38 -10.95 8.33
N VAL A 261 8.96 -11.93 7.64
CA VAL A 261 9.25 -13.26 8.20
C VAL A 261 10.72 -13.66 8.09
N CYS A 262 11.42 -13.19 7.06
CA CYS A 262 12.80 -13.54 6.79
C CYS A 262 13.79 -12.78 7.69
N THR A 263 14.99 -13.32 7.78
CA THR A 263 16.21 -12.60 8.15
C THR A 263 16.65 -11.66 7.02
N PRO A 264 17.52 -10.67 7.31
CA PRO A 264 18.08 -9.81 6.27
C PRO A 264 18.85 -10.59 5.20
N GLU A 265 19.58 -11.64 5.59
CA GLU A 265 20.35 -12.52 4.69
C GLU A 265 19.44 -13.26 3.71
N GLU A 266 18.38 -13.90 4.19
CA GLU A 266 17.41 -14.59 3.34
C GLU A 266 16.70 -13.63 2.37
N LEU A 267 16.40 -12.40 2.83
CA LEU A 267 15.79 -11.38 1.98
C LEU A 267 16.76 -10.87 0.91
N LEU A 268 18.04 -10.71 1.24
CA LEU A 268 19.10 -10.35 0.29
C LEU A 268 19.31 -11.47 -0.74
N GLU A 269 19.35 -12.72 -0.31
CA GLU A 269 19.44 -13.87 -1.22
C GLU A 269 18.25 -13.90 -2.18
N TYR A 270 17.04 -13.62 -1.68
CA TYR A 270 15.85 -13.48 -2.52
C TYR A 270 15.97 -12.33 -3.54
N PHE A 271 16.55 -11.19 -3.13
CA PHE A 271 16.81 -10.06 -4.03
C PHE A 271 17.77 -10.45 -5.15
N GLU A 272 18.89 -11.10 -4.82
CA GLU A 272 19.89 -11.55 -5.79
C GLU A 272 19.29 -12.54 -6.79
N ARG A 273 18.57 -13.56 -6.30
CA ARG A 273 17.84 -14.53 -7.15
C ARG A 273 16.80 -13.86 -8.05
N SER A 274 16.25 -12.73 -7.62
CA SER A 274 15.28 -11.93 -8.39
C SER A 274 15.91 -10.89 -9.32
N GLY A 275 17.24 -10.83 -9.42
CA GLY A 275 17.97 -9.87 -10.25
C GLY A 275 18.03 -8.44 -9.67
N ILE A 276 17.75 -8.29 -8.37
CA ILE A 276 17.90 -7.03 -7.65
C ILE A 276 19.32 -7.01 -7.06
N ASN A 277 20.09 -5.98 -7.41
CA ASN A 277 21.42 -5.74 -6.87
C ASN A 277 21.51 -4.30 -6.34
N GLU A 278 22.70 -3.90 -5.88
CA GLU A 278 22.93 -2.60 -5.26
C GLU A 278 22.56 -1.41 -6.16
N ASN A 279 22.74 -1.55 -7.47
CA ASN A 279 22.48 -0.50 -8.45
C ASN A 279 21.01 -0.45 -8.89
N THR A 280 20.30 -1.57 -8.82
CA THR A 280 18.90 -1.69 -9.29
C THR A 280 17.87 -1.60 -8.16
N MET A 281 18.31 -1.65 -6.90
CA MET A 281 17.43 -1.57 -5.74
C MET A 281 16.66 -0.25 -5.71
N THR A 282 15.32 -0.37 -5.72
CA THR A 282 14.38 0.75 -5.60
C THR A 282 14.22 1.19 -4.14
N PRO A 283 13.72 2.41 -3.88
CA PRO A 283 13.44 2.86 -2.52
C PRO A 283 12.47 1.95 -1.74
N PHE A 284 11.49 1.35 -2.42
CA PHE A 284 10.58 0.40 -1.78
C PHE A 284 11.31 -0.82 -1.23
N GLN A 285 12.21 -1.39 -2.04
CA GLN A 285 13.00 -2.58 -1.68
C GLN A 285 14.00 -2.27 -0.56
N LEU A 286 14.71 -1.14 -0.65
CA LEU A 286 15.62 -0.68 0.40
C LEU A 286 14.87 -0.48 1.73
N ASN A 287 13.74 0.23 1.72
CA ASN A 287 12.96 0.47 2.93
C ASN A 287 12.44 -0.83 3.56
N LYS A 288 12.13 -1.85 2.74
CA LYS A 288 11.71 -3.17 3.22
C LYS A 288 12.86 -3.95 3.84
N LEU A 289 14.05 -3.89 3.25
CA LEU A 289 15.27 -4.47 3.82
C LEU A 289 15.66 -3.78 5.14
N LEU A 290 15.58 -2.45 5.21
CA LEU A 290 15.85 -1.71 6.45
C LEU A 290 14.89 -2.10 7.57
N ARG A 291 13.59 -2.23 7.28
CA ARG A 291 12.61 -2.73 8.27
C ARG A 291 12.98 -4.12 8.76
N CYS A 292 13.47 -5.00 7.87
CA CYS A 292 13.95 -6.33 8.24
C CYS A 292 15.13 -6.24 9.23
N TYR A 293 16.20 -5.50 8.90
CA TYR A 293 17.33 -5.30 9.82
C TYR A 293 16.90 -4.76 11.20
N LEU A 294 16.06 -3.73 11.20
CA LEU A 294 15.60 -3.09 12.44
C LEU A 294 14.71 -4.00 13.28
N LYS A 295 13.85 -4.82 12.65
CA LYS A 295 13.05 -5.84 13.34
C LYS A 295 13.93 -6.87 14.06
N HIS A 296 15.09 -7.18 13.50
CA HIS A 296 16.09 -8.08 14.09
C HIS A 296 17.11 -7.35 14.99
N GLU A 297 16.82 -6.12 15.39
CA GLU A 297 17.67 -5.33 16.31
C GLU A 297 19.08 -4.99 15.76
N ARG A 298 19.26 -5.06 14.43
CA ARG A 298 20.53 -4.81 13.74
C ARG A 298 20.64 -3.37 13.23
N VAL A 299 20.52 -2.41 14.15
CA VAL A 299 20.45 -0.96 13.84
C VAL A 299 21.71 -0.45 13.15
N ASN A 300 22.88 -0.84 13.63
CA ASN A 300 24.16 -0.39 13.06
C ASN A 300 24.35 -0.91 11.63
N GLU A 301 23.92 -2.13 11.36
CA GLU A 301 23.99 -2.70 10.02
C GLU A 301 22.99 -2.03 9.07
N ALA A 302 21.78 -1.71 9.55
CA ALA A 302 20.83 -0.91 8.78
C ALA A 302 21.39 0.50 8.43
N TRP A 303 22.09 1.12 9.38
CA TRP A 303 22.72 2.43 9.18
C TRP A 303 23.90 2.37 8.20
N SER A 304 24.81 1.41 8.40
CA SER A 304 25.92 1.14 7.49
C SER A 304 25.41 0.84 6.08
N LEU A 305 24.34 0.04 5.95
CA LEU A 305 23.70 -0.24 4.67
C LEU A 305 23.29 1.04 3.94
N ILE A 306 22.57 1.97 4.58
CA ILE A 306 22.17 3.21 3.88
C ILE A 306 23.33 4.15 3.59
N ASN A 307 24.39 4.15 4.40
CA ASN A 307 25.62 4.89 4.09
C ASN A 307 26.27 4.36 2.81
N THR A 308 26.50 3.06 2.73
CA THR A 308 27.08 2.40 1.55
C THR A 308 26.19 2.58 0.32
N LYS A 309 24.87 2.37 0.45
CA LYS A 309 23.93 2.57 -0.67
C LYS A 309 23.83 4.02 -1.12
N PHE A 310 23.96 4.98 -0.22
CA PHE A 310 23.96 6.39 -0.61
C PHE A 310 25.17 6.74 -1.49
N GLU A 311 26.32 6.09 -1.27
CA GLU A 311 27.52 6.29 -2.08
C GLU A 311 27.37 5.66 -3.46
N VAL A 312 26.74 4.49 -3.55
CA VAL A 312 26.53 3.75 -4.81
C VAL A 312 25.33 4.28 -5.62
N ASN A 313 24.17 4.48 -4.99
CA ASN A 313 22.92 4.86 -5.64
C ASN A 313 22.05 5.76 -4.76
N ARG A 314 22.29 7.07 -4.83
CA ARG A 314 21.51 8.09 -4.10
C ARG A 314 20.00 8.07 -4.36
N LYS A 315 19.55 7.57 -5.53
CA LYS A 315 18.12 7.56 -5.90
C LYS A 315 17.32 6.52 -5.13
N SER A 316 17.99 5.53 -4.51
CA SER A 316 17.36 4.50 -3.70
C SER A 316 16.92 5.03 -2.32
N LEU A 317 17.56 6.09 -1.81
CA LEU A 317 17.27 6.65 -0.49
C LEU A 317 16.20 7.75 -0.57
N ASN A 318 15.20 7.73 0.32
CA ASN A 318 14.17 8.76 0.37
C ASN A 318 13.67 9.02 1.81
N GLY A 319 12.70 9.92 1.97
CA GLY A 319 12.07 10.18 3.28
C GLY A 319 11.44 8.95 3.93
N GLY A 320 11.05 7.94 3.15
CA GLY A 320 10.57 6.66 3.67
C GLY A 320 11.67 5.88 4.41
N SER A 321 12.93 5.97 3.96
CA SER A 321 14.06 5.36 4.67
C SER A 321 14.25 5.97 6.04
N PHE A 322 14.08 7.30 6.17
CA PHE A 322 14.05 7.98 7.46
C PHE A 322 12.89 7.48 8.35
N VAL A 323 11.67 7.42 7.80
CA VAL A 323 10.48 6.97 8.55
C VAL A 323 10.66 5.55 9.11
N VAL A 324 11.35 4.65 8.38
CA VAL A 324 11.64 3.29 8.87
C VAL A 324 12.44 3.27 10.17
N PHE A 325 13.44 4.13 10.33
CA PHE A 325 14.18 4.27 11.59
C PHE A 325 13.35 4.95 12.68
N ILE A 326 12.53 5.94 12.32
CA ILE A 326 11.63 6.59 13.27
C ILE A 326 10.62 5.59 13.83
N ASP A 327 10.04 4.73 13.00
CA ASP A 327 9.14 3.64 13.43
C ASP A 327 9.82 2.73 14.47
N TYR A 328 11.09 2.38 14.23
CA TYR A 328 11.86 1.54 15.14
C TYR A 328 12.08 2.22 16.50
N PHE A 329 12.63 3.44 16.53
CA PHE A 329 12.90 4.16 17.78
C PHE A 329 11.60 4.48 18.53
N ALA A 330 10.57 4.94 17.83
CA ALA A 330 9.27 5.25 18.43
C ALA A 330 8.57 3.99 18.97
N GLY A 331 8.68 2.85 18.28
CA GLY A 331 8.20 1.56 18.74
C GLY A 331 8.83 1.12 20.07
N LYS A 332 10.08 1.53 20.29
CA LYS A 332 10.81 1.37 21.56
C LYS A 332 10.55 2.47 22.58
N ARG A 333 9.63 3.41 22.29
CA ARG A 333 9.32 4.58 23.13
C ARG A 333 10.48 5.59 23.25
N GLU A 334 11.43 5.55 22.32
CA GLU A 334 12.62 6.38 22.30
C GLU A 334 12.41 7.63 21.42
N LEU A 335 11.42 8.46 21.76
CA LEU A 335 11.13 9.68 20.99
C LEU A 335 12.33 10.63 20.91
N TYR A 336 13.22 10.56 21.92
CA TYR A 336 14.48 11.31 21.92
C TYR A 336 15.41 10.88 20.77
N ASN A 337 15.51 9.58 20.48
CA ASN A 337 16.31 9.04 19.38
C ASN A 337 15.70 9.43 18.02
N CYS A 338 14.37 9.51 17.91
CA CYS A 338 13.71 10.04 16.71
C CYS A 338 14.12 11.49 16.40
N ILE A 339 14.14 12.37 17.40
CA ILE A 339 14.55 13.78 17.24
C ILE A 339 16.06 13.88 16.94
N ALA A 340 16.88 13.09 17.63
CA ALA A 340 18.31 12.99 17.36
C ALA A 340 18.60 12.54 15.93
N PHE A 341 17.89 11.53 15.45
CA PHE A 341 18.01 11.03 14.09
C PHE A 341 17.58 12.07 13.05
N ASN A 342 16.53 12.86 13.32
CA ASN A 342 16.14 13.98 12.47
C ASN A 342 17.21 15.08 12.36
N ASN A 343 18.10 15.21 13.34
CA ASN A 343 19.25 16.10 13.24
C ASN A 343 20.42 15.49 12.43
N LEU A 344 20.57 14.17 12.45
CA LEU A 344 21.65 13.46 11.75
C LEU A 344 21.33 13.21 10.27
N PHE A 345 20.18 12.60 9.98
CA PHE A 345 19.83 12.09 8.66
C PHE A 345 19.87 13.16 7.55
N PRO A 346 19.30 14.37 7.75
CA PRO A 346 19.39 15.44 6.75
C PRO A 346 20.81 15.93 6.50
N LYS A 347 21.67 15.96 7.53
CA LYS A 347 23.05 16.39 7.39
C LYS A 347 23.86 15.40 6.56
N ARG A 348 23.61 14.09 6.76
CA ARG A 348 24.31 13.03 6.03
C ARG A 348 23.83 12.90 4.58
N PHE A 349 22.52 12.94 4.36
CA PHE A 349 21.93 12.56 3.07
C PHE A 349 21.29 13.71 2.28
N ASN A 350 21.25 14.92 2.85
CA ASN A 350 20.60 16.10 2.26
C ASN A 350 19.11 15.87 1.92
N ILE A 351 18.41 15.11 2.76
CA ILE A 351 16.96 14.86 2.66
C ILE A 351 16.26 15.62 3.80
N LYS A 352 15.28 16.46 3.49
CA LYS A 352 14.49 17.18 4.50
C LYS A 352 13.55 16.19 5.21
N THR A 353 13.75 15.96 6.51
CA THR A 353 13.00 14.95 7.29
C THR A 353 12.04 15.51 8.34
N THR A 354 12.15 16.79 8.68
CA THR A 354 11.46 17.37 9.86
C THR A 354 9.93 17.32 9.75
N GLN A 355 9.39 17.50 8.54
CA GLN A 355 7.96 17.33 8.29
C GLN A 355 7.50 15.87 8.38
N PHE A 356 8.37 14.90 8.03
CA PHE A 356 8.05 13.48 8.21
C PHE A 356 8.04 13.10 9.68
N LEU A 357 9.04 13.56 10.46
CA LEU A 357 9.06 13.37 11.92
C LEU A 357 7.77 13.89 12.58
N ALA A 358 7.39 15.14 12.28
CA ALA A 358 6.20 15.74 12.84
C ALA A 358 4.91 15.03 12.41
N HIS A 359 4.85 14.58 11.15
CA HIS A 359 3.72 13.79 10.66
C HIS A 359 3.57 12.46 11.42
N GLU A 360 4.65 11.69 11.56
CA GLU A 360 4.63 10.40 12.25
C GLU A 360 4.31 10.56 13.73
N PHE A 361 4.90 11.55 14.41
CA PHE A 361 4.62 11.85 15.81
C PHE A 361 3.13 12.11 16.06
N LEU A 362 2.51 12.98 15.25
CA LEU A 362 1.11 13.38 15.46
C LEU A 362 0.11 12.31 15.03
N ASN A 363 0.40 11.56 13.96
CA ASN A 363 -0.57 10.62 13.37
C ASN A 363 -0.41 9.18 13.89
N GLN A 364 0.80 8.76 14.25
CA GLN A 364 1.11 7.36 14.56
C GLN A 364 1.57 7.11 16.00
N TYR A 365 2.30 8.02 16.64
CA TYR A 365 2.88 7.70 17.95
C TYR A 365 2.19 8.39 19.13
N LEU A 366 2.03 9.73 19.10
CA LEU A 366 1.56 10.49 20.27
C LEU A 366 0.14 10.10 20.71
N LEU A 367 -0.66 9.55 19.80
CA LEU A 367 -2.02 9.05 20.09
C LEU A 367 -2.03 7.63 20.68
N HIS A 368 -0.89 6.93 20.67
CA HIS A 368 -0.78 5.50 20.96
C HIS A 368 0.21 5.18 22.09
N ILE A 369 0.87 6.20 22.64
CA ILE A 369 1.75 6.09 23.81
C ILE A 369 1.10 6.71 25.05
N PRO A 370 1.52 6.34 26.28
CA PRO A 370 1.06 6.99 27.50
C PRO A 370 1.27 8.50 27.48
N TYR A 371 0.29 9.23 28.01
CA TYR A 371 0.38 10.67 28.21
C TYR A 371 1.47 10.98 29.24
N PHE A 372 2.37 11.91 28.91
CA PHE A 372 3.52 12.28 29.73
C PHE A 372 3.58 13.79 29.94
N ARG A 373 4.38 14.24 30.91
CA ARG A 373 4.39 15.62 31.42
C ARG A 373 4.42 16.70 30.34
N ASN A 374 5.24 16.51 29.30
CA ASN A 374 5.41 17.50 28.23
C ASN A 374 4.75 17.07 26.90
N TRP A 375 3.78 16.15 26.96
CA TRP A 375 3.10 15.65 25.76
C TRP A 375 2.45 16.79 24.96
N ASN A 376 1.75 17.70 25.64
CA ASN A 376 1.12 18.88 25.02
C ASN A 376 2.12 19.76 24.28
N HIS A 377 3.25 20.07 24.94
CA HIS A 377 4.31 20.86 24.34
C HIS A 377 4.86 20.18 23.08
N LEU A 378 5.08 18.87 23.12
CA LEU A 378 5.55 18.13 21.95
C LEU A 378 4.52 18.17 20.80
N VAL A 379 3.22 18.03 21.10
CA VAL A 379 2.16 18.16 20.09
C VAL A 379 2.15 19.55 19.46
N HIS A 380 2.17 20.62 20.26
CA HIS A 380 2.24 21.99 19.75
C HIS A 380 3.43 22.21 18.83
N ILE A 381 4.62 21.72 19.22
CA ILE A 381 5.84 21.80 18.41
C ILE A 381 5.67 21.11 17.06
N MET A 382 5.14 19.89 17.06
CA MET A 382 4.98 19.13 15.81
C MET A 382 3.87 19.72 14.93
N VAL A 383 2.78 20.23 15.51
CA VAL A 383 1.72 20.92 14.76
C VAL A 383 2.26 22.21 14.13
N TYR A 384 3.06 22.98 14.88
CA TYR A 384 3.71 24.18 14.37
C TYR A 384 4.62 23.87 13.17
N ILE A 385 5.44 22.81 13.24
CA ILE A 385 6.30 22.37 12.12
C ILE A 385 5.46 22.12 10.85
N LEU A 386 4.33 21.43 10.96
CA LEU A 386 3.50 21.11 9.79
C LEU A 386 2.75 22.32 9.23
N THR A 387 2.28 23.20 10.10
CA THR A 387 1.43 24.35 9.73
C THR A 387 2.23 25.56 9.28
N ALA A 388 3.31 25.91 9.99
CA ALA A 388 4.10 27.10 9.72
C ALA A 388 5.26 26.83 8.74
N GLU A 389 5.97 25.70 8.90
CA GLU A 389 7.22 25.43 8.17
C GLU A 389 7.02 24.59 6.89
N SER A 390 6.18 23.54 6.92
CA SER A 390 5.96 22.67 5.76
C SER A 390 4.88 23.19 4.79
N ARG A 391 3.79 23.76 5.34
CA ARG A 391 2.61 24.26 4.60
C ARG A 391 1.99 23.24 3.63
N ASN A 392 2.24 21.95 3.82
CA ASN A 392 1.62 20.91 3.02
C ASN A 392 0.35 20.40 3.75
N PRO A 393 -0.85 20.72 3.25
CA PRO A 393 -2.10 20.38 3.93
C PRO A 393 -2.37 18.87 4.02
N THR A 394 -1.60 18.03 3.31
CA THR A 394 -1.76 16.57 3.37
C THR A 394 -1.18 15.95 4.65
N PHE A 395 -0.26 16.63 5.35
CA PHE A 395 0.40 16.04 6.53
C PHE A 395 -0.40 16.18 7.83
N LEU A 396 -1.32 17.14 7.89
CA LEU A 396 -2.11 17.41 9.09
C LEU A 396 -3.57 17.57 8.70
N THR A 397 -4.39 16.60 9.10
CA THR A 397 -5.82 16.62 8.82
C THR A 397 -6.60 17.12 10.02
N ARG A 398 -7.80 17.67 9.78
CA ARG A 398 -8.73 18.01 10.88
C ARG A 398 -9.00 16.82 11.80
N LYS A 399 -9.15 15.62 11.23
CA LYS A 399 -9.33 14.38 12.00
C LYS A 399 -8.17 14.12 12.97
N THR A 400 -6.93 14.40 12.57
CA THR A 400 -5.76 14.26 13.44
C THR A 400 -5.84 15.23 14.61
N ILE A 401 -6.19 16.50 14.35
CA ILE A 401 -6.36 17.54 15.38
C ILE A 401 -7.45 17.16 16.38
N ASP A 402 -8.61 16.70 15.88
CA ASP A 402 -9.73 16.28 16.72
C ASP A 402 -9.32 15.10 17.64
N ARG A 403 -8.56 14.13 17.11
CA ARG A 403 -8.04 12.99 17.90
C ARG A 403 -7.06 13.41 18.99
N LEU A 404 -6.16 14.35 18.68
CA LEU A 404 -5.18 14.88 19.65
C LEU A 404 -5.87 15.65 20.77
N THR A 405 -6.87 16.46 20.41
CA THR A 405 -7.70 17.20 21.38
C THR A 405 -8.42 16.23 22.31
N ALA A 406 -9.13 15.25 21.74
CA ALA A 406 -9.83 14.23 22.54
C ALA A 406 -8.87 13.44 23.44
N TYR A 407 -7.67 13.12 22.96
CA TYR A 407 -6.69 12.41 23.76
C TYR A 407 -6.18 13.25 24.95
N ALA A 408 -5.94 14.54 24.76
CA ALA A 408 -5.58 15.44 25.86
C ALA A 408 -6.70 15.60 26.90
N GLN A 409 -7.95 15.76 26.44
CA GLN A 409 -9.12 15.86 27.30
C GLN A 409 -9.29 14.60 28.17
N LEU A 410 -9.09 13.40 27.60
CA LEU A 410 -9.13 12.15 28.34
C LEU A 410 -8.04 12.03 29.41
N ASN A 411 -6.97 12.80 29.31
CA ASN A 411 -5.88 12.84 30.28
C ASN A 411 -5.93 14.09 31.18
N GLY A 412 -7.08 14.79 31.22
CA GLY A 412 -7.34 15.87 32.17
C GLY A 412 -7.03 17.28 31.67
N ASP A 413 -6.68 17.46 30.39
CA ASP A 413 -6.52 18.79 29.79
C ASP A 413 -7.73 19.14 28.89
N GLU A 414 -8.79 19.62 29.54
CA GLU A 414 -10.08 19.90 28.89
C GLU A 414 -10.01 21.01 27.83
N ASN A 415 -9.10 21.96 28.02
CA ASN A 415 -8.97 23.17 27.20
C ASN A 415 -7.80 23.10 26.21
N PHE A 416 -7.18 21.93 26.05
CA PHE A 416 -6.06 21.76 25.14
C PHE A 416 -6.45 22.10 23.70
N LYS A 417 -5.67 23.00 23.07
CA LYS A 417 -5.83 23.33 21.65
C LYS A 417 -4.54 23.03 20.91
N PRO A 418 -4.47 21.95 20.10
CA PRO A 418 -3.23 21.51 19.45
C PRO A 418 -2.53 22.57 18.57
N THR A 419 -3.26 23.61 18.16
CA THR A 419 -2.76 24.70 17.29
C THR A 419 -2.25 25.92 18.06
N GLU A 420 -2.34 25.96 19.39
CA GLU A 420 -1.93 27.11 20.22
C GLU A 420 -0.47 26.97 20.67
N TYR A 421 0.44 27.53 19.88
CA TYR A 421 1.88 27.52 20.17
C TYR A 421 2.30 28.72 21.04
N ASN A 422 3.04 28.48 22.13
CA ASN A 422 3.47 29.52 23.09
C ASN A 422 4.99 29.58 23.31
N ASN A 423 5.46 30.52 24.14
CA ASN A 423 6.89 30.71 24.43
C ASN A 423 7.56 29.50 25.11
N SER A 424 6.84 28.77 25.96
CA SER A 424 7.39 27.56 26.58
C SER A 424 7.58 26.43 25.57
N ASP A 425 6.68 26.32 24.58
CA ASP A 425 6.84 25.41 23.45
C ASP A 425 8.07 25.75 22.60
N PHE A 426 8.35 27.06 22.43
CA PHE A 426 9.54 27.54 21.72
C PHE A 426 10.84 27.16 22.44
N LEU A 427 10.90 27.39 23.76
CA LEU A 427 12.06 27.02 24.57
C LEU A 427 12.29 25.51 24.58
N MET A 428 11.21 24.71 24.70
CA MET A 428 11.30 23.26 24.64
C MET A 428 11.76 22.78 23.25
N ARG A 429 11.20 23.33 22.16
CA ARG A 429 11.67 23.03 20.80
C ARG A 429 13.16 23.32 20.66
N HIS A 430 13.62 24.49 21.12
CA HIS A 430 15.02 24.85 21.05
C HIS A 430 15.89 23.86 21.82
N LYS A 431 15.51 23.50 23.06
CA LYS A 431 16.25 22.54 23.88
C LYS A 431 16.28 21.15 23.23
N LEU A 432 15.14 20.64 22.76
CA LEU A 432 15.07 19.34 22.09
C LEU A 432 15.93 19.30 20.82
N PHE A 433 15.70 20.21 19.87
CA PHE A 433 16.37 20.12 18.57
C PHE A 433 17.86 20.53 18.62
N ASN A 434 18.31 21.22 19.67
CA ASN A 434 19.74 21.52 19.86
C ASN A 434 20.49 20.45 20.64
N ASN A 435 19.87 19.87 21.66
CA ASN A 435 20.58 18.96 22.57
C ASN A 435 20.37 17.48 22.23
N LEU A 436 19.23 17.11 21.62
CA LEU A 436 19.03 15.78 21.07
C LEU A 436 19.71 15.69 19.71
N ARG A 437 21.02 15.48 19.77
CA ARG A 437 21.90 15.31 18.61
C ARG A 437 22.95 14.27 18.96
N TRP A 438 23.15 13.31 18.07
CA TRP A 438 24.32 12.45 18.16
C TRP A 438 25.59 13.23 17.82
N PRO A 439 26.76 12.78 18.33
CA PRO A 439 28.04 13.42 18.08
C PRO A 439 28.28 13.70 16.60
N SER A 440 29.00 14.79 16.28
CA SER A 440 29.31 15.17 14.90
C SER A 440 30.04 14.08 14.12
N ASP A 441 30.86 13.29 14.81
CA ASP A 441 31.62 12.19 14.22
C ASP A 441 30.71 11.02 13.80
N SER A 442 29.52 10.90 14.38
CA SER A 442 28.50 9.93 13.96
C SER A 442 27.99 10.18 12.54
N VAL A 443 28.19 11.38 11.97
CA VAL A 443 27.92 11.65 10.54
C VAL A 443 28.83 10.83 9.62
N LYS A 444 30.04 10.51 10.09
CA LYS A 444 31.04 9.74 9.33
C LYS A 444 31.21 8.31 9.85
N SER A 445 30.50 7.94 10.91
CA SER A 445 30.59 6.61 11.52
C SER A 445 29.58 5.65 10.90
N ASP A 446 29.99 4.40 10.78
CA ASP A 446 29.12 3.26 10.45
C ASP A 446 28.26 2.80 11.63
N PHE A 447 28.47 3.38 12.82
CA PHE A 447 27.77 3.02 14.04
C PHE A 447 26.91 4.17 14.56
N LEU A 448 25.70 3.84 14.98
CA LEU A 448 24.80 4.77 15.67
C LEU A 448 24.91 4.56 17.18
N PRO A 449 25.03 5.63 17.99
CA PRO A 449 24.88 5.51 19.43
C PRO A 449 23.38 5.33 19.74
N VAL A 450 22.98 4.11 20.09
CA VAL A 450 21.56 3.75 20.26
C VAL A 450 21.08 3.91 21.72
N GLY A 451 21.99 3.76 22.70
CA GLY A 451 21.65 3.87 24.12
C GLY A 451 21.75 5.28 24.67
N LEU A 452 21.05 5.55 25.80
CA LEU A 452 21.23 6.80 26.55
C LEU A 452 22.63 6.90 27.17
N ASP A 453 23.22 5.77 27.59
CA ASP A 453 24.53 5.77 28.25
C ASP A 453 25.67 6.23 27.35
N ASP A 454 25.51 6.08 26.04
CA ASP A 454 26.45 6.56 25.03
C ASP A 454 26.32 8.07 24.75
N GLN A 455 25.42 8.77 25.46
CA GLN A 455 25.05 10.17 25.19
C GLN A 455 25.54 11.14 26.26
N SER A 456 25.78 12.38 25.83
CA SER A 456 26.17 13.49 26.72
C SER A 456 25.09 13.81 27.77
N THR A 457 25.50 14.44 28.88
CA THR A 457 24.57 14.92 29.92
C THR A 457 23.47 15.83 29.34
N SER A 458 23.82 16.74 28.43
CA SER A 458 22.86 17.64 27.78
C SER A 458 21.81 16.90 26.95
N PHE A 459 22.20 15.78 26.34
CA PHE A 459 21.29 14.89 25.62
C PHE A 459 20.35 14.21 26.61
N LYS A 460 20.88 13.59 27.67
CA LYS A 460 20.07 12.90 28.70
C LYS A 460 19.03 13.84 29.33
N GLU A 461 19.42 15.08 29.63
CA GLU A 461 18.50 16.10 30.13
C GLU A 461 17.38 16.44 29.13
N ALA A 462 17.70 16.60 27.85
CA ALA A 462 16.69 16.86 26.83
C ALA A 462 15.81 15.63 26.56
N ALA A 463 16.38 14.43 26.64
CA ALA A 463 15.67 13.16 26.47
C ALA A 463 14.58 13.01 27.54
N SER A 464 14.88 13.34 28.80
CA SER A 464 13.92 13.32 29.91
C SER A 464 12.66 14.17 29.67
N MET A 465 12.71 15.15 28.75
CA MET A 465 11.55 15.98 28.41
C MET A 465 10.52 15.26 27.55
N VAL A 466 10.94 14.22 26.82
CA VAL A 466 10.09 13.41 25.92
C VAL A 466 10.14 11.93 26.29
N GLU A 467 10.73 11.62 27.45
CA GLU A 467 10.83 10.26 27.98
C GLU A 467 9.47 9.84 28.53
N ILE A 468 9.05 8.65 28.12
CA ILE A 468 7.79 8.06 28.51
C ILE A 468 8.10 7.22 29.75
N GLY A 469 7.97 7.83 30.94
CA GLY A 469 8.10 7.10 32.19
C GLY A 469 7.20 5.86 32.21
N LEU A 470 7.65 4.77 32.83
CA LEU A 470 6.87 3.54 33.05
C LEU A 470 5.73 3.76 34.07
N ASN A 471 4.99 4.84 33.96
CA ASN A 471 3.77 5.01 34.73
C ASN A 471 2.68 4.18 34.05
N LYS A 472 2.13 3.21 34.79
CA LYS A 472 0.94 2.44 34.41
C LYS A 472 -0.21 3.41 34.14
N SER A 473 -0.42 3.79 32.89
CA SER A 473 -1.67 4.43 32.51
C SER A 473 -2.76 3.37 32.59
N ASN A 474 -3.72 3.53 33.50
CA ASN A 474 -4.88 2.65 33.65
C ASN A 474 -5.93 2.81 32.52
N ILE A 475 -5.60 3.56 31.46
CA ILE A 475 -6.53 3.85 30.36
C ILE A 475 -6.05 3.09 29.13
N ASN A 476 -6.88 2.18 28.66
CA ASN A 476 -6.62 1.42 27.45
C ASN A 476 -6.85 2.38 26.26
N PRO A 477 -5.94 2.49 25.27
CA PRO A 477 -6.15 3.34 24.10
C PRO A 477 -7.45 3.05 23.32
N THR A 478 -8.04 1.87 23.52
CA THR A 478 -9.37 1.53 22.98
C THR A 478 -10.52 2.29 23.63
N ASP A 479 -10.35 2.84 24.84
CA ASP A 479 -11.34 3.68 25.52
C ASP A 479 -11.50 5.07 24.87
N ILE A 480 -10.49 5.52 24.10
CA ILE A 480 -10.49 6.77 23.32
C ILE A 480 -11.46 6.67 22.13
N LEU A 481 -11.82 5.45 21.72
CA LEU A 481 -12.73 5.19 20.61
C LEU A 481 -14.18 4.99 21.10
N GLY A 482 -14.68 5.94 21.90
CA GLY A 482 -16.10 6.19 22.12
C GLY A 482 -16.91 5.09 22.81
N LYS A 483 -17.17 5.25 24.11
CA LYS A 483 -18.39 4.73 24.75
C LYS A 483 -19.61 5.33 24.03
N ARG A 484 -20.49 4.48 23.51
CA ARG A 484 -21.87 4.89 23.23
C ARG A 484 -22.73 4.45 24.41
N SER A 485 -23.37 5.45 25.01
CA SER A 485 -24.58 5.35 25.82
C SER A 485 -25.70 4.64 25.07
#